data_AF-A0A7S2XAR3-F1
#
_entry.id   AF-A0A7S2XAR3-F1
#
_cell.length_a   1.000
_cell.length_b   1.000
_cell.length_c   1.000
_cell.angle_alpha   90.00
_cell.angle_beta   90.00
_cell.angle_gamma   90.00
#
_symmetry.space_group_name_H-M   'P 1'
#
loop_
_entity.id
_entity.type
_entity.pdbx_description
1 polymer ?
#
loop_
_entity_poly.entity_id
_entity_poly.type
_entity_poly.pdbx_seq_one_letter_code
_entity_poly.pdbx_strand_id
1 'polypeptide(L)'
;MWWSLAVHKIFEANPSQYEKPSFEEYRRLLHPDDRDQVLFLFQRAIQRGIPYDVTHRLYLPNKSIKWCRCMCRIQFHSVTKRVEKLIGTLQDISSWAQSIKTNILVESEEKSEIIADDENLDEETACRIS
;
A
#
# COMPACT_ATOMS: atom_id res chain seq x y z
N MET A 1 20.43 10.01 -0.62
CA MET A 1 19.36 9.16 -1.21
C MET A 1 19.12 9.67 -2.63
N TRP A 2 18.60 8.86 -3.53
CA TRP A 2 18.35 9.24 -4.93
C TRP A 2 17.01 8.66 -5.38
N TRP A 3 16.22 9.43 -6.12
CA TRP A 3 14.96 9.00 -6.71
C TRP A 3 15.06 9.06 -8.23
N SER A 4 14.46 8.07 -8.89
CA SER A 4 14.33 8.09 -10.35
C SER A 4 13.23 9.06 -10.78
N LEU A 5 13.24 9.47 -12.04
CA LEU A 5 12.15 10.28 -12.62
C LEU A 5 10.77 9.61 -12.45
N ALA A 6 10.72 8.27 -12.46
CA ALA A 6 9.47 7.54 -12.22
C ALA A 6 8.95 7.75 -10.79
N VAL A 7 9.84 7.76 -9.79
CA VAL A 7 9.47 8.03 -8.39
C VAL A 7 8.97 9.46 -8.21
N HIS A 8 9.63 10.44 -8.84
CA HIS A 8 9.14 11.82 -8.83
C HIS A 8 7.73 11.96 -9.43
N LYS A 9 7.43 11.21 -10.51
CA LYS A 9 6.08 11.16 -11.10
C LYS A 9 5.05 10.57 -10.14
N ILE A 10 5.40 9.50 -9.42
CA ILE A 10 4.50 8.86 -8.42
C ILE A 10 4.16 9.84 -7.29
N PHE A 11 5.14 10.64 -6.85
CA PHE A 11 4.92 11.64 -5.80
C PHE A 11 4.18 12.88 -6.26
N GLU A 12 3.84 12.97 -7.56
CA GLU A 12 3.23 14.15 -8.19
C GLU A 12 3.93 15.46 -7.79
N ALA A 13 5.25 15.31 -7.67
CA ALA A 13 6.18 16.28 -7.16
C ALA A 13 6.86 16.97 -8.36
N ASN A 14 7.02 18.29 -8.30
CA ASN A 14 7.91 18.94 -9.26
C ASN A 14 9.34 18.46 -9.00
N PRO A 15 10.08 17.90 -9.98
CA PRO A 15 11.46 17.46 -9.77
C PRO A 15 12.36 18.55 -9.17
N SER A 16 12.08 19.83 -9.46
CA SER A 16 12.81 20.97 -8.89
C SER A 16 12.50 21.25 -7.42
N GLN A 17 11.38 20.74 -6.88
CA GLN A 17 11.05 20.87 -5.45
C GLN A 17 11.86 19.90 -4.56
N TYR A 18 12.52 18.90 -5.16
CA TYR A 18 13.27 17.87 -4.45
C TYR A 18 14.70 17.80 -5.00
N GLU A 19 15.42 18.93 -4.98
CA GLU A 19 16.84 18.98 -5.38
C GLU A 19 17.72 17.97 -4.62
N LYS A 20 17.30 17.57 -3.40
CA LYS A 20 17.98 16.54 -2.59
C LYS A 20 16.96 15.59 -1.93
N PRO A 21 16.49 14.55 -2.64
CA PRO A 21 15.60 13.57 -2.06
C PRO A 21 16.20 12.95 -0.79
N SER A 22 15.44 13.02 0.30
CA SER A 22 15.82 12.58 1.63
C SER A 22 14.79 11.62 2.20
N PHE A 23 15.21 10.82 3.16
CA PHE A 23 14.28 9.95 3.88
C PHE A 23 13.22 10.73 4.64
N GLU A 24 13.55 11.93 5.15
CA GLU A 24 12.58 12.79 5.82
C GLU A 24 11.50 13.32 4.88
N GLU A 25 11.84 13.61 3.62
CA GLU A 25 10.83 13.97 2.60
C GLU A 25 9.89 12.80 2.32
N TYR A 26 10.44 11.60 2.15
CA TYR A 26 9.62 10.40 2.01
C TYR A 26 8.72 10.18 3.22
N ARG A 27 9.25 10.34 4.44
CA ARG A 27 8.51 10.20 5.71
C ARG A 27 7.35 11.17 5.80
N ARG A 28 7.48 12.39 5.28
CA ARG A 28 6.39 13.38 5.24
C ARG A 28 5.25 12.98 4.31
N LEU A 29 5.56 12.28 3.22
CA LEU A 29 4.57 11.76 2.28
C LEU A 29 3.85 10.52 2.83
N LEU A 30 4.40 9.79 3.80
CA LEU A 30 3.72 8.63 4.37
C LEU A 30 2.42 9.04 5.09
N HIS A 31 1.35 8.29 4.82
CA HIS A 31 0.10 8.39 5.58
C HIS A 31 0.40 8.16 7.08
N PRO A 32 -0.18 8.97 8.00
CA PRO A 32 0.12 8.89 9.44
C PRO A 32 0.09 7.47 10.01
N ASP A 33 -0.95 6.71 9.71
CA ASP A 33 -1.12 5.33 10.21
C ASP A 33 -0.05 4.35 9.72
N ASP A 34 0.55 4.61 8.55
CA ASP A 34 1.49 3.68 7.92
C ASP A 34 2.95 4.01 8.28
N ARG A 35 3.19 5.18 8.89
CA ARG A 35 4.54 5.70 9.20
C ARG A 35 5.33 4.73 10.05
N ASP A 36 4.79 4.31 11.18
CA ASP A 36 5.54 3.52 12.15
C ASP A 36 6.00 2.18 11.58
N GLN A 37 5.11 1.51 10.82
CA GLN A 37 5.44 0.26 10.15
C GLN A 37 6.55 0.45 9.11
N VAL A 38 6.43 1.46 8.24
CA VAL A 38 7.43 1.71 7.18
C VAL A 38 8.78 2.12 7.78
N LEU A 39 8.78 2.97 8.81
CA LEU A 39 9.99 3.37 9.53
C LEU A 39 10.68 2.18 10.19
N PHE A 40 9.92 1.30 10.84
CA PHE A 40 10.46 0.09 11.45
C PHE A 40 11.15 -0.83 10.44
N LEU A 41 10.51 -1.07 9.28
CA LEU A 41 11.09 -1.88 8.21
C LEU A 41 12.37 -1.25 7.63
N PHE A 42 12.35 0.07 7.42
CA PHE A 42 13.52 0.81 6.95
C PHE A 42 14.69 0.75 7.94
N GLN A 43 14.43 0.90 9.24
CA GLN A 43 15.46 0.78 10.27
C GLN A 43 16.05 -0.64 10.31
N ARG A 44 15.23 -1.68 10.18
CA ARG A 44 15.73 -3.07 10.10
C ARG A 44 16.59 -3.30 8.86
N ALA A 45 16.23 -2.70 7.73
CA ALA A 45 17.04 -2.78 6.52
C ALA A 45 18.42 -2.16 6.70
N ILE A 46 18.50 -0.97 7.30
CA ILE A 46 19.78 -0.29 7.55
C ILE A 46 20.63 -1.02 8.59
N GLN A 47 20.03 -1.37 9.73
CA GLN A 47 20.78 -1.88 10.89
C GLN A 47 21.13 -3.36 10.76
N ARG A 48 20.23 -4.15 10.17
CA ARG A 48 20.32 -5.62 10.16
C ARG A 48 20.43 -6.19 8.75
N GLY A 49 20.37 -5.37 7.71
CA GLY A 49 20.44 -5.85 6.33
C GLY A 49 19.25 -6.72 5.94
N ILE A 50 18.06 -6.47 6.51
CA ILE A 50 16.85 -7.24 6.22
C ILE A 50 16.07 -6.56 5.09
N PRO A 51 15.88 -7.22 3.93
CA PRO A 51 15.05 -6.68 2.85
C PRO A 51 13.58 -6.60 3.28
N TYR A 52 12.80 -5.76 2.61
CA TYR A 52 11.37 -5.64 2.88
C TYR A 52 10.55 -5.45 1.60
N ASP A 53 9.27 -5.82 1.70
CA ASP A 53 8.23 -5.58 0.72
C ASP A 53 6.99 -5.13 1.49
N VAL A 54 6.56 -3.89 1.25
CA VAL A 54 5.49 -3.26 2.02
C VAL A 54 4.57 -2.47 1.12
N THR A 55 3.27 -2.66 1.31
CA THR A 55 2.24 -1.81 0.72
C THR A 55 1.84 -0.75 1.75
N HIS A 56 1.82 0.51 1.35
CA HIS A 56 1.46 1.63 2.22
C HIS A 56 0.86 2.77 1.40
N ARG A 57 0.28 3.75 2.08
CA ARG A 57 -0.34 4.92 1.50
C ARG A 57 0.60 6.12 1.54
N LEU A 58 0.58 6.88 0.45
CA LEU A 58 1.21 8.20 0.35
C LEU A 58 0.14 9.29 0.34
N TYR A 59 0.32 10.30 1.16
CA TYR A 59 -0.43 11.55 1.16
C TYR A 59 0.33 12.60 0.33
N LEU A 60 -0.17 12.87 -0.86
CA LEU A 60 0.50 13.72 -1.84
C LEU A 60 0.21 15.22 -1.61
N PRO A 61 1.04 16.14 -2.16
CA PRO A 61 0.82 17.58 -2.01
C PRO A 61 -0.56 18.07 -2.50
N ASN A 62 -1.14 17.41 -3.50
CA ASN A 62 -2.50 17.69 -3.98
C ASN A 62 -3.61 17.11 -3.09
N LYS A 63 -3.27 16.63 -1.89
CA LYS A 63 -4.17 16.01 -0.91
C LYS A 63 -4.78 14.67 -1.34
N SER A 64 -4.34 14.10 -2.46
CA SER A 64 -4.75 12.76 -2.87
C SER A 64 -3.98 11.68 -2.09
N ILE A 65 -4.56 10.49 -2.03
CA ILE A 65 -3.93 9.31 -1.46
C ILE A 65 -3.58 8.35 -2.60
N LYS A 66 -2.33 7.89 -2.64
CA LYS A 66 -1.90 6.79 -3.51
C LYS A 66 -1.56 5.56 -2.69
N TRP A 67 -1.94 4.40 -3.19
CA TRP A 67 -1.43 3.12 -2.70
C TRP A 67 -0.14 2.79 -3.43
N CYS A 68 0.91 2.47 -2.68
CA CYS A 68 2.21 2.15 -3.24
C CYS A 68 2.79 0.88 -2.63
N ARG A 69 3.35 0.03 -3.49
CA ARG A 69 4.20 -1.09 -3.07
C ARG A 69 5.65 -0.65 -3.11
N CYS A 70 6.34 -0.76 -2.00
CA CYS A 70 7.78 -0.50 -1.89
C CYS A 70 8.52 -1.80 -1.58
N MET A 71 9.45 -2.16 -2.47
CA MET A 71 10.34 -3.30 -2.29
C MET A 71 11.76 -2.79 -2.12
N CYS A 72 12.49 -3.29 -1.13
CA CYS A 72 13.87 -2.91 -0.86
C CYS A 72 14.78 -4.15 -0.83
N ARG A 73 15.87 -4.09 -1.58
CA ARG A 73 16.98 -5.05 -1.54
C ARG A 73 18.20 -4.41 -0.91
N ILE A 74 19.02 -5.24 -0.28
CA ILE A 74 20.23 -4.82 0.43
C ILE A 74 21.45 -5.21 -0.40
N GLN A 75 22.30 -4.23 -0.65
CA GLN A 75 23.64 -4.44 -1.17
C GLN A 75 24.62 -4.37 0.00
N PHE A 76 25.37 -5.46 0.19
CA PHE A 76 26.40 -5.57 1.21
C PHE A 76 27.77 -5.29 0.62
N HIS A 77 28.64 -4.67 1.41
CA HIS A 77 30.04 -4.50 1.07
C HIS A 77 30.71 -5.87 0.91
N SER A 78 31.46 -6.06 -0.18
CA SER A 78 32.03 -7.36 -0.58
C SER A 78 32.90 -8.01 0.52
N VAL A 79 33.75 -7.21 1.17
CA VAL A 79 34.68 -7.65 2.23
C VAL A 79 34.05 -7.61 3.63
N THR A 80 33.63 -6.43 4.12
CA THR A 80 33.19 -6.25 5.52
C THR A 80 31.83 -6.87 5.83
N LYS A 81 31.08 -7.28 4.80
CA LYS A 81 29.70 -7.80 4.89
C LYS A 81 28.71 -6.85 5.60
N ARG A 82 29.07 -5.57 5.75
CA ARG A 82 28.18 -4.53 6.28
C ARG A 82 27.23 -4.04 5.19
N VAL A 83 26.08 -3.52 5.59
CA VAL A 83 25.14 -2.86 4.68
C VAL A 83 25.83 -1.66 4.02
N GLU A 84 25.91 -1.67 2.69
CA GLU A 84 26.54 -0.60 1.91
C GLU A 84 25.47 0.28 1.25
N LYS A 85 24.41 -0.33 0.71
CA LYS A 85 23.35 0.40 0.01
C LYS A 85 22.01 -0.31 0.13
N LEU A 86 20.94 0.49 0.23
CA LEU A 86 19.57 0.03 0.05
C LEU A 86 19.12 0.42 -1.37
N ILE A 87 18.59 -0.55 -2.11
CA ILE A 87 18.06 -0.34 -3.47
C ILE A 87 16.56 -0.61 -3.41
N GLY A 88 15.78 0.45 -3.53
CA GLY A 88 14.32 0.40 -3.47
C GLY A 88 13.67 0.55 -4.82
N THR A 89 12.52 -0.10 -5.01
CA THR A 89 11.54 0.22 -6.04
C THR A 89 10.25 0.70 -5.38
N LEU A 90 9.54 1.58 -6.07
CA LEU A 90 8.23 2.08 -5.66
C LEU A 90 7.28 1.97 -6.83
N GLN A 91 6.16 1.30 -6.64
CA GLN A 91 5.14 1.07 -7.65
C GLN A 91 3.82 1.65 -7.18
N ASP A 92 3.21 2.52 -7.99
CA ASP A 92 1.82 2.94 -7.80
C ASP A 92 0.89 1.76 -8.11
N ILE A 93 0.12 1.33 -7.10
CA ILE A 93 -0.85 0.24 -7.19
C ILE A 93 -2.27 0.73 -6.93
N SER A 94 -2.51 2.05 -7.03
CA SER A 94 -3.81 2.66 -6.71
C SER A 94 -4.94 2.10 -7.58
N SER A 95 -4.69 1.84 -8.86
CA SER A 95 -5.66 1.22 -9.77
C SER A 95 -6.05 -0.20 -9.34
N TRP A 96 -5.06 -1.00 -8.94
CA TRP A 96 -5.27 -2.34 -8.42
C TRP A 96 -6.04 -2.33 -7.08
N ALA A 97 -5.64 -1.45 -6.16
CA ALA A 97 -6.32 -1.30 -4.88
C ALA A 97 -7.78 -0.86 -5.04
N GLN A 98 -8.05 0.05 -5.98
CA GLN A 98 -9.41 0.49 -6.30
C GLN A 98 -10.25 -0.64 -6.91
N SER A 99 -9.67 -1.44 -7.80
CA SER A 99 -10.37 -2.60 -8.37
C SER A 99 -10.77 -3.62 -7.31
N ILE A 100 -9.89 -3.92 -6.35
CA ILE A 100 -10.22 -4.82 -5.24
C ILE A 100 -11.34 -4.25 -4.38
N LYS A 101 -11.24 -2.96 -4.03
CA LYS A 101 -12.27 -2.30 -3.23
C LYS A 101 -13.64 -2.36 -3.92
N THR A 102 -13.70 -2.07 -5.22
CA THR A 102 -14.94 -2.14 -5.99
C THR A 102 -15.49 -3.57 -6.02
N ASN A 103 -14.66 -4.57 -6.30
CA ASN A 103 -15.12 -5.97 -6.34
C ASN A 103 -15.68 -6.44 -4.99
N ILE A 104 -15.01 -6.13 -3.88
CA ILE A 104 -15.48 -6.49 -2.53
C ILE A 104 -16.85 -5.85 -2.24
N LEU A 105 -17.06 -4.59 -2.65
CA LEU A 105 -18.33 -3.91 -2.45
C LEU A 105 -19.46 -4.58 -3.23
N VAL A 106 -19.24 -4.88 -4.52
CA VAL A 106 -20.22 -5.58 -5.36
C VAL A 106 -20.56 -6.96 -4.78
N GLU A 107 -19.56 -7.74 -4.39
CA GLU A 107 -19.78 -9.06 -3.76
C GLU A 107 -20.54 -8.97 -2.44
N SER A 108 -20.33 -7.90 -1.66
CA SER A 108 -21.05 -7.68 -0.41
C SER A 108 -22.52 -7.28 -0.64
N GLU A 109 -22.79 -6.51 -1.69
CA GLU A 109 -24.14 -6.08 -2.09
C GLU A 109 -24.95 -7.27 -2.63
N GLU A 110 -24.37 -8.06 -3.55
CA GLU A 110 -25.02 -9.27 -4.10
C GLU A 110 -25.36 -10.29 -3.02
N LYS A 111 -24.48 -10.49 -2.02
CA LYS A 111 -24.77 -11.38 -0.88
C LYS A 111 -25.89 -10.85 0.02
N SER A 112 -26.00 -9.54 0.17
CA SER A 112 -27.06 -8.95 1.00
C SER A 112 -28.45 -9.06 0.36
N GLU A 113 -28.52 -9.02 -0.97
CA GLU A 113 -29.77 -9.15 -1.71
C GLU A 113 -30.27 -10.61 -1.72
N ILE A 114 -29.37 -11.59 -1.87
CA ILE A 114 -29.73 -13.03 -1.81
C ILE A 114 -30.29 -13.45 -0.44
N ILE A 115 -29.78 -12.88 0.66
CA ILE A 115 -30.26 -13.23 2.02
C ILE A 115 -31.67 -12.69 2.26
N ALA A 116 -32.05 -11.56 1.64
CA ALA A 116 -33.39 -10.98 1.80
C ALA A 116 -34.50 -11.79 1.10
N ASP A 117 -34.16 -12.56 0.05
CA ASP A 117 -35.12 -13.40 -0.67
C ASP A 117 -35.35 -14.77 0.00
N ASP A 118 -34.40 -15.26 0.81
CA ASP A 118 -34.48 -16.58 1.47
C ASP A 118 -35.33 -16.54 2.78
N GLU A 119 -35.40 -15.39 3.46
CA GLU A 119 -36.24 -15.23 4.67
C GLU A 119 -37.76 -15.18 4.40
N ASN A 120 -38.19 -15.17 3.12
CA ASN A 120 -39.61 -15.11 2.73
C ASN A 120 -40.24 -16.47 2.38
N LEU A 121 -39.50 -17.59 2.51
CA LEU A 121 -39.96 -18.92 2.11
C LEU A 121 -40.44 -19.81 3.28
N ASP A 122 -40.41 -19.33 4.53
CA ASP A 122 -40.73 -20.13 5.71
C ASP A 122 -42.17 -19.95 6.27
N GLU A 123 -43.04 -19.14 5.66
CA GLU A 123 -44.45 -19.01 6.11
C GLU A 123 -45.47 -19.84 5.31
N GLU A 124 -45.15 -20.34 4.10
CA GLU A 124 -46.16 -20.97 3.22
C GLU A 124 -46.31 -22.50 3.39
N THR A 125 -45.47 -23.17 4.19
CA THR A 125 -45.49 -24.64 4.33
C THR A 125 -46.32 -25.16 5.52
N ALA A 126 -46.85 -24.29 6.38
CA ALA A 126 -47.44 -24.72 7.67
C ALA A 126 -48.93 -25.12 7.66
N CYS A 127 -49.67 -25.08 6.54
CA CYS A 127 -51.13 -25.29 6.60
C CYS A 127 -51.71 -26.17 5.47
N ARG A 128 -51.18 -27.38 5.26
CA ARG A 128 -51.89 -28.46 4.55
C ARG A 128 -51.58 -29.84 5.12
N ILE A 129 -52.08 -30.13 6.32
CA ILE A 129 -52.41 -31.51 6.68
C ILE A 129 -53.77 -31.47 7.39
N SER A 130 -54.70 -32.19 6.78
CA SER A 130 -56.11 -32.45 7.13
C SER A 130 -56.32 -33.07 8.51
#